data_AF-A0A9P6YYJ9-F1
#
_entry.id   AF-A0A9P6YYJ9-F1
#
_cell.length_a   1.000
_cell.length_b   1.000
_cell.length_c   1.000
_cell.angle_alpha   90.00
_cell.angle_beta   90.00
_cell.angle_gamma   90.00
#
_symmetry.space_group_name_H-M   'P 1'
#
loop_
_entity.id
_entity.type
_entity.pdbx_description
1 polymer ?
#
loop_
_entity_poly.entity_id
_entity_poly.type
_entity_poly.pdbx_seq_one_letter_code
_entity_poly.pdbx_strand_id
1 'polypeptide(L)'
;MLESENSQFQLLEQVQDLKYQLKQKTSEYNVLLDKLNTKTSEHEEKLKKMRDNYRTKISAQTKEITELKDQLKEYQTREEQYKIDLDANQIIIEKLSNEKESAEKTMDGLKEKNEELMNEVGQVKKEYEQYKKRAHKLLEKTKGEHQDSTRVKELESKVQELEEKCAAECAKKSEHQFVLERDLRKAIDHINELEANQASLIKEKNTSEIKLNKLYQASLREKSRLESLERSHQQQLINTTKENQANLDRFQTRIKQLEDENQILQSSIHDLNQKIIKESSTSPSEEQEKLEKQIDELRILLRECQGDNKLLRHQERLLKSELRKLNEVDKKQNMNTEYLKNVLLKFLISENKQTMVPIISKLLSLDEAETTSLRDSCNL
;
A
#
# COMPACT_ATOMS: atom_id res chain seq x y z
N MET A 1 -20.82 58.48 52.54
CA MET A 1 -20.82 58.78 51.08
C MET A 1 -19.53 58.31 50.43
N LEU A 2 -18.33 58.71 50.88
CA LEU A 2 -17.05 58.27 50.29
C LEU A 2 -16.83 56.74 50.26
N GLU A 3 -17.18 55.98 51.31
CA GLU A 3 -17.01 54.51 51.30
C GLU A 3 -17.87 53.81 50.23
N SER A 4 -19.09 54.32 50.01
CA SER A 4 -20.00 53.79 48.99
C SER A 4 -19.48 54.05 47.58
N GLU A 5 -18.89 55.22 47.34
CA GLU A 5 -18.27 55.58 46.06
C GLU A 5 -17.02 54.74 45.79
N ASN A 6 -16.22 54.48 46.82
CA ASN A 6 -15.00 53.66 46.71
C ASN A 6 -15.33 52.19 46.43
N SER A 7 -16.34 51.63 47.10
CA SER A 7 -16.85 50.28 46.80
C SER A 7 -17.46 50.19 45.40
N GLN A 8 -18.17 51.23 44.95
CA GLN A 8 -18.74 51.28 43.60
C GLN A 8 -17.66 51.35 42.52
N PHE A 9 -16.58 52.10 42.76
CA PHE A 9 -15.41 52.12 41.88
C PHE A 9 -14.72 50.76 41.79
N GLN A 10 -14.45 50.11 42.93
CA GLN A 10 -13.86 48.76 42.97
C GLN A 10 -14.73 47.73 42.24
N LEU A 11 -16.06 47.82 42.37
CA LEU A 11 -16.99 46.93 41.66
C LEU A 11 -16.93 47.16 40.14
N LEU A 12 -16.84 48.42 39.70
CA LEU A 12 -16.72 48.77 38.28
C LEU A 12 -15.42 48.23 37.67
N GLU A 13 -14.31 48.35 38.39
CA GLU A 13 -13.01 47.81 37.98
C GLU A 13 -13.05 46.28 37.89
N GLN A 14 -13.62 45.59 38.88
CA GLN A 14 -13.83 44.14 38.82
C GLN A 14 -14.70 43.71 37.65
N VAL A 15 -15.77 44.45 37.34
CA VAL A 15 -16.62 44.17 36.17
C VAL A 15 -15.86 44.39 34.87
N GLN A 16 -14.97 45.38 34.81
CA GLN A 16 -14.12 45.63 33.64
C GLN A 16 -13.10 44.51 33.43
N ASP A 17 -12.46 44.03 34.49
CA ASP A 17 -11.54 42.89 34.45
C ASP A 17 -12.25 41.60 34.03
N LEU A 18 -13.42 41.33 34.59
CA LEU A 18 -14.23 40.17 34.20
C LEU A 18 -14.66 40.24 32.73
N LYS A 19 -15.02 41.42 32.22
CA LYS A 19 -15.30 41.62 30.78
C LYS A 19 -14.07 41.35 29.92
N TYR A 20 -12.89 41.79 30.36
CA TYR A 20 -11.65 41.53 29.64
C TYR A 20 -11.31 40.04 29.62
N GLN A 21 -11.40 39.35 30.77
CA GLN A 21 -11.19 37.90 30.86
C GLN A 21 -12.18 37.13 30.00
N LEU A 22 -13.46 37.50 30.02
CA LEU A 22 -14.48 36.88 29.17
C LEU A 22 -14.13 37.05 27.69
N LYS A 23 -13.77 38.26 27.25
CA LYS A 23 -13.37 38.53 25.87
C LYS A 23 -12.15 37.72 25.46
N GLN A 24 -11.14 37.63 26.33
CA GLN A 24 -9.96 36.80 26.10
C GLN A 24 -10.35 35.33 25.96
N LYS A 25 -11.17 34.79 26.87
CA LYS A 25 -11.63 33.40 26.82
C LYS A 25 -12.49 33.10 25.59
N THR A 26 -13.34 34.04 25.17
CA THR A 26 -14.09 33.94 23.91
C THR A 26 -13.16 33.89 22.70
N SER A 27 -12.10 34.71 22.69
CA SER A 27 -11.10 34.68 21.62
C SER A 27 -10.32 33.36 21.59
N GLU A 28 -9.88 32.87 22.74
CA GLU A 28 -9.21 31.56 22.87
C GLU A 28 -10.12 30.43 22.40
N TYR A 29 -11.40 30.45 22.81
CA TYR A 29 -12.41 29.50 22.37
C TYR A 29 -12.58 29.50 20.85
N ASN A 30 -12.71 30.67 20.22
CA ASN A 30 -12.87 30.77 18.77
C ASN A 30 -11.63 30.23 18.03
N VAL A 31 -10.41 30.54 18.51
CA VAL A 31 -9.17 30.00 17.91
C VAL A 31 -9.11 28.48 18.04
N LEU A 32 -9.54 27.93 19.17
CA LEU A 32 -9.61 26.47 19.35
C LEU A 32 -10.68 25.83 18.46
N LEU A 33 -11.84 26.50 18.30
CA LEU A 33 -12.91 26.05 17.42
C LEU A 33 -12.46 26.03 15.95
N ASP A 34 -11.76 27.07 15.49
CA ASP A 34 -11.21 27.13 14.13
C ASP A 34 -10.15 26.05 13.89
N LYS A 35 -9.26 25.83 14.87
CA LYS A 35 -8.27 24.74 14.82
C LYS A 35 -8.95 23.36 14.76
N LEU A 36 -10.00 23.16 15.54
CA LEU A 36 -10.77 21.92 15.53
C LEU A 36 -11.46 21.71 14.18
N ASN A 37 -12.12 22.73 13.64
CA ASN A 37 -12.79 22.66 12.35
C ASN A 37 -11.80 22.37 11.22
N THR A 38 -10.64 23.03 11.22
CA THR A 38 -9.59 22.81 10.23
C THR A 38 -9.09 21.37 10.27
N LYS A 39 -8.76 20.85 11.47
CA LYS A 39 -8.33 19.45 11.63
C LYS A 39 -9.41 18.47 11.20
N THR A 40 -10.67 18.70 11.55
CA THR A 40 -11.78 17.83 11.14
C THR A 40 -11.90 17.78 9.62
N SER A 41 -11.84 18.93 8.96
CA SER A 41 -11.87 19.03 7.49
C SER A 41 -10.69 18.29 6.84
N GLU A 42 -9.46 18.45 7.37
CA GLU A 42 -8.28 17.75 6.87
C GLU A 42 -8.41 16.22 7.01
N HIS A 43 -8.95 15.75 8.14
CA HIS A 43 -9.20 14.33 8.38
C HIS A 43 -10.26 13.77 7.44
N GLU A 44 -11.36 14.51 7.21
CA GLU A 44 -12.40 14.12 6.25
C GLU A 44 -11.86 14.04 4.82
N GLU A 45 -11.02 15.00 4.41
CA GLU A 45 -10.39 15.00 3.09
C GLU A 45 -9.42 13.82 2.93
N LYS A 46 -8.61 13.52 3.95
CA LYS A 46 -7.73 12.33 3.96
C LYS A 46 -8.52 11.03 3.85
N LEU A 47 -9.62 10.91 4.60
CA LEU A 47 -10.50 9.74 4.52
C LEU A 47 -11.15 9.63 3.14
N LYS A 48 -11.58 10.75 2.54
CA LYS A 48 -12.13 10.77 1.19
C LYS A 48 -11.09 10.31 0.16
N LYS A 49 -9.88 10.86 0.18
CA LYS A 49 -8.77 10.44 -0.69
C LYS A 49 -8.44 8.96 -0.54
N MET A 50 -8.40 8.44 0.69
CA MET A 50 -8.20 7.00 0.89
C MET A 50 -9.34 6.18 0.29
N ARG A 51 -10.60 6.53 0.54
CA ARG A 51 -11.76 5.83 -0.04
C ARG A 51 -11.73 5.82 -1.56
N ASP A 52 -11.40 6.94 -2.19
CA ASP A 52 -11.35 7.07 -3.65
C ASP A 52 -10.19 6.26 -4.24
N ASN A 53 -9.02 6.25 -3.58
CA ASN A 53 -7.90 5.38 -3.96
C ASN A 53 -8.26 3.89 -3.88
N TYR A 54 -8.91 3.46 -2.78
CA TYR A 54 -9.37 2.08 -2.65
C TYR A 54 -10.43 1.72 -3.69
N ARG A 55 -11.40 2.60 -3.96
CA ARG A 55 -12.40 2.40 -5.02
C ARG A 55 -11.75 2.23 -6.39
N THR A 56 -10.78 3.06 -6.72
CA THR A 56 -10.05 2.98 -7.99
C THR A 56 -9.28 1.66 -8.11
N LYS A 57 -8.60 1.26 -7.03
CA LYS A 57 -7.86 -0.01 -6.98
C LYS A 57 -8.78 -1.23 -7.11
N ILE A 58 -9.92 -1.22 -6.40
CA ILE A 58 -10.93 -2.28 -6.49
C ILE A 58 -11.49 -2.35 -7.90
N SER A 59 -11.79 -1.21 -8.53
CA SER A 59 -12.29 -1.17 -9.92
C SER A 59 -11.27 -1.74 -10.91
N ALA A 60 -9.99 -1.37 -10.78
CA ALA A 60 -8.91 -1.92 -11.61
C ALA A 60 -8.77 -3.44 -11.44
N GLN A 61 -8.73 -3.93 -10.19
CA GLN A 61 -8.65 -5.36 -9.90
C GLN A 61 -9.90 -6.12 -10.38
N THR A 62 -11.09 -5.52 -10.28
CA THR A 62 -12.34 -6.13 -10.79
C THR A 62 -12.30 -6.27 -12.31
N LYS A 63 -11.73 -5.29 -13.01
CA LYS A 63 -11.53 -5.35 -14.46
C LYS A 63 -10.56 -6.47 -14.83
N GLU A 64 -9.40 -6.55 -14.17
CA GLU A 64 -8.40 -7.60 -14.38
C GLU A 64 -8.98 -9.01 -14.13
N ILE A 65 -9.74 -9.19 -13.04
CA ILE A 65 -10.41 -10.47 -12.75
C ILE A 65 -11.41 -10.84 -13.86
N THR A 66 -12.13 -9.85 -14.42
CA THR A 66 -13.06 -10.10 -15.53
C THR A 66 -12.32 -10.52 -16.78
N GLU A 67 -11.23 -9.83 -17.15
CA GLU A 67 -10.40 -10.19 -18.30
C GLU A 67 -9.78 -11.59 -18.17
N LEU A 68 -9.27 -11.94 -16.99
CA LEU A 68 -8.74 -13.30 -16.71
C LEU A 68 -9.84 -14.36 -16.79
N LYS A 69 -11.06 -14.07 -16.34
CA LYS A 69 -12.20 -15.00 -16.46
C LYS A 69 -12.60 -15.23 -17.92
N ASP A 70 -12.56 -14.19 -18.74
CA ASP A 70 -12.89 -14.29 -20.16
C ASP A 70 -11.82 -15.11 -20.90
N GLN A 71 -10.54 -14.88 -20.63
CA GLN A 71 -9.44 -15.70 -21.17
C GLN A 71 -9.57 -17.17 -20.75
N LEU A 72 -9.91 -17.44 -19.49
CA LEU A 72 -10.07 -18.81 -19.01
C LEU A 72 -11.21 -19.54 -19.73
N LYS A 73 -12.32 -18.86 -20.00
CA LYS A 73 -13.41 -19.42 -20.83
C LYS A 73 -12.97 -19.71 -22.25
N GLU A 74 -12.21 -18.81 -22.89
CA GLU A 74 -11.69 -19.04 -24.24
C GLU A 74 -10.78 -20.28 -24.29
N TYR A 75 -9.90 -20.46 -23.29
CA TYR A 75 -9.05 -21.64 -23.20
C TYR A 75 -9.87 -22.93 -23.01
N GLN A 76 -10.90 -22.91 -22.18
CA GLN A 76 -11.79 -24.05 -21.99
C GLN A 76 -12.50 -24.44 -23.30
N THR A 77 -13.07 -23.47 -24.03
CA THR A 77 -13.70 -23.75 -25.32
C THR A 77 -12.72 -24.30 -26.34
N ARG A 78 -11.47 -23.80 -26.35
CA ARG A 78 -10.43 -24.31 -27.26
C ARG A 78 -9.99 -25.74 -26.90
N GLU A 79 -9.90 -26.05 -25.62
CA GLU A 79 -9.60 -27.40 -25.14
C GLU A 79 -10.70 -28.40 -25.52
N GLU A 80 -11.96 -28.02 -25.34
CA GLU A 80 -13.12 -28.82 -25.78
C GLU A 80 -13.07 -29.09 -27.29
N GLN A 81 -12.73 -28.07 -28.10
CA GLN A 81 -12.57 -28.23 -29.54
C GLN A 81 -11.44 -29.20 -29.89
N TYR A 82 -10.27 -29.09 -29.25
CA TYR A 82 -9.17 -30.02 -29.49
C TYR A 82 -9.53 -31.45 -29.11
N LYS A 83 -10.34 -31.65 -28.07
CA LYS A 83 -10.84 -32.97 -27.70
C LYS A 83 -11.73 -33.57 -28.78
N ILE A 84 -12.67 -32.77 -29.32
CA ILE A 84 -13.53 -33.18 -30.45
C ILE A 84 -12.68 -33.54 -31.68
N ASP A 85 -11.69 -32.72 -32.01
CA ASP A 85 -10.81 -32.97 -33.16
C ASP A 85 -9.96 -34.23 -32.97
N LEU A 86 -9.49 -34.50 -31.75
CA LEU A 86 -8.72 -35.70 -31.42
C LEU A 86 -9.59 -36.96 -31.56
N ASP A 87 -10.82 -36.94 -31.06
CA ASP A 87 -11.77 -38.05 -31.21
C ASP A 87 -12.10 -38.29 -32.69
N ALA A 88 -12.31 -37.22 -33.47
CA ALA A 88 -12.54 -37.32 -34.90
C ALA A 88 -11.35 -37.93 -35.66
N ASN A 89 -10.12 -37.51 -35.32
CA ASN A 89 -8.91 -38.06 -35.91
C ASN A 89 -8.71 -39.54 -35.54
N GLN A 90 -9.05 -39.93 -34.31
CA GLN A 90 -8.97 -41.32 -33.88
C GLN A 90 -9.89 -42.22 -34.73
N ILE A 91 -11.11 -41.76 -35.01
CA ILE A 91 -12.05 -42.47 -35.89
C ILE A 91 -11.50 -42.60 -37.32
N ILE A 92 -10.85 -41.56 -37.84
CA ILE A 92 -10.24 -41.59 -39.18
C ILE A 92 -9.08 -42.61 -39.23
N ILE A 93 -8.22 -42.62 -38.21
CA ILE A 93 -7.10 -43.56 -38.11
C ILE A 93 -7.62 -45.00 -38.08
N GLU A 94 -8.67 -45.28 -37.31
CA GLU A 94 -9.27 -46.61 -37.23
C GLU A 94 -9.84 -47.05 -38.59
N LYS A 95 -10.52 -46.16 -39.32
CA LYS A 95 -11.00 -46.43 -40.69
C LYS A 95 -9.87 -46.75 -41.65
N LEU A 96 -8.83 -45.91 -41.68
CA LEU A 96 -7.66 -46.13 -42.54
C LEU A 96 -6.91 -47.42 -42.19
N SER A 97 -6.85 -47.78 -40.91
CA SER A 97 -6.26 -49.05 -40.47
C SER A 97 -7.05 -50.25 -41.01
N ASN A 98 -8.37 -50.20 -40.94
CA ASN A 98 -9.24 -51.27 -41.47
C ASN A 98 -9.16 -51.38 -43.00
N GLU A 99 -9.13 -50.25 -43.71
CA GLU A 99 -8.94 -50.21 -45.16
C GLU A 99 -7.58 -50.80 -45.56
N LYS A 100 -6.52 -50.45 -44.82
CA LYS A 100 -5.19 -51.01 -45.03
C LYS A 100 -5.19 -52.53 -44.85
N GLU A 101 -5.77 -53.05 -43.77
CA GLU A 101 -5.83 -54.51 -43.53
C GLU A 101 -6.63 -55.24 -44.62
N SER A 102 -7.74 -54.64 -45.07
CA SER A 102 -8.52 -55.16 -46.19
C SER A 102 -7.69 -55.19 -47.49
N ALA A 103 -6.96 -54.12 -47.77
CA ALA A 103 -6.09 -54.04 -48.95
C ALA A 103 -4.96 -55.07 -48.89
N GLU A 104 -4.33 -55.26 -47.73
CA GLU A 104 -3.30 -56.29 -47.51
C GLU A 104 -3.84 -57.70 -47.79
N LYS A 105 -5.02 -58.05 -47.26
CA LYS A 105 -5.69 -59.32 -47.55
C LYS A 105 -5.94 -59.54 -49.05
N THR A 106 -6.41 -58.50 -49.75
CA THR A 106 -6.62 -58.60 -51.20
C THR A 106 -5.33 -58.76 -51.98
N MET A 107 -4.26 -58.06 -51.56
CA MET A 107 -2.94 -58.16 -52.19
C MET A 107 -2.35 -59.56 -52.02
N ASP A 108 -2.48 -60.17 -50.84
CA ASP A 108 -1.98 -61.52 -50.59
C ASP A 108 -2.74 -62.57 -51.43
N GLY A 109 -4.07 -62.44 -51.55
CA GLY A 109 -4.84 -63.29 -52.46
C GLY A 109 -4.46 -63.13 -53.94
N LEU A 110 -4.09 -61.92 -54.37
CA LEU A 110 -3.57 -61.69 -55.73
C LEU A 110 -2.18 -62.30 -55.94
N LYS A 111 -1.32 -62.30 -54.91
CA LYS A 111 -0.01 -62.96 -54.98
C LYS A 111 -0.15 -64.47 -55.13
N GLU A 112 -1.01 -65.10 -54.34
CA GLU A 112 -1.30 -66.54 -54.43
C GLU A 112 -1.79 -66.89 -55.85
N LYS A 113 -2.74 -66.11 -56.37
CA LYS A 113 -3.26 -66.32 -57.73
C LYS A 113 -2.23 -66.11 -58.83
N ASN A 114 -1.31 -65.16 -58.66
CA ASN A 114 -0.18 -64.98 -59.58
C ASN A 114 0.78 -66.17 -59.54
N GLU A 115 1.01 -66.75 -58.37
CA GLU A 115 1.86 -67.93 -58.21
C GLU A 115 1.21 -69.16 -58.88
N GLU A 116 -0.10 -69.36 -58.72
CA GLU A 116 -0.88 -70.38 -59.43
C GLU A 116 -0.76 -70.23 -60.96
N LEU A 117 -1.01 -69.03 -61.49
CA LEU A 117 -0.91 -68.76 -62.92
C LEU A 117 0.52 -68.96 -63.45
N MET A 118 1.54 -68.59 -62.68
CA MET A 118 2.93 -68.85 -63.04
C MET A 118 3.23 -70.34 -63.15
N ASN A 119 2.67 -71.16 -62.25
CA ASN A 119 2.79 -72.61 -62.31
C ASN A 119 2.07 -73.19 -63.54
N GLU A 120 0.84 -72.74 -63.83
CA GLU A 120 0.09 -73.14 -65.04
C GLU A 120 0.86 -72.80 -66.32
N VAL A 121 1.37 -71.57 -66.44
CA VAL A 121 2.20 -71.15 -67.58
C VAL A 121 3.45 -72.02 -67.71
N GLY A 122 4.09 -72.37 -66.59
CA GLY A 122 5.21 -73.29 -66.56
C GLY A 122 4.86 -74.69 -67.08
N GLN A 123 3.67 -75.18 -66.76
CA GLN A 123 3.15 -76.47 -67.24
C GLN A 123 2.85 -76.44 -68.74
N VAL A 124 2.13 -75.43 -69.21
CA VAL A 124 1.81 -75.24 -70.65
C VAL A 124 3.10 -75.14 -71.48
N LYS A 125 4.13 -74.45 -70.99
CA LYS A 125 5.44 -74.41 -71.66
C LYS A 125 6.07 -75.79 -71.82
N LYS A 126 5.98 -76.65 -70.80
CA LYS A 126 6.48 -78.03 -70.87
C LYS A 126 5.69 -78.86 -71.89
N GLU A 127 4.38 -78.75 -71.88
CA GLU A 127 3.49 -79.45 -72.83
C GLU A 127 3.75 -79.02 -74.27
N TYR A 128 3.91 -77.71 -74.50
CA TYR A 128 4.27 -77.16 -75.81
C TYR A 128 5.61 -77.72 -76.32
N GLU A 129 6.63 -77.81 -75.47
CA GLU A 129 7.91 -78.38 -75.89
C GLU A 129 7.85 -79.88 -76.16
N GLN A 130 7.01 -80.62 -75.43
CA GLN A 130 6.75 -82.01 -75.77
C GLN A 130 6.04 -82.14 -77.13
N TYR A 131 5.04 -81.29 -77.39
CA TYR A 131 4.33 -81.26 -78.66
C TYR A 131 5.28 -80.97 -79.82
N LYS A 132 6.14 -79.95 -79.68
CA LYS A 132 7.16 -79.59 -80.67
C LYS A 132 8.09 -80.77 -80.99
N LYS A 133 8.55 -81.50 -79.97
CA LYS A 133 9.36 -82.73 -80.15
C LYS A 133 8.61 -83.84 -80.89
N ARG A 134 7.32 -84.04 -80.60
CA ARG A 134 6.48 -85.04 -81.30
C ARG A 134 6.27 -84.67 -82.76
N ALA A 135 5.96 -83.40 -83.04
CA ALA A 135 5.81 -82.87 -84.39
C ALA A 135 7.11 -83.01 -85.20
N HIS A 136 8.27 -82.74 -84.59
CA HIS A 136 9.57 -82.89 -85.25
C HIS A 136 9.89 -84.37 -85.59
N LYS A 137 9.53 -85.32 -84.71
CA LYS A 137 9.67 -86.77 -84.97
C LYS A 137 8.72 -87.27 -86.07
N LEU A 138 7.53 -86.68 -86.18
CA LEU A 138 6.58 -86.98 -87.25
C LEU A 138 7.06 -86.43 -88.61
N LEU A 139 7.70 -85.26 -88.61
CA LEU A 139 8.34 -84.67 -89.79
C LEU A 139 9.60 -85.42 -90.26
N GLU A 140 10.32 -86.09 -89.37
CA GLU A 140 11.43 -86.98 -89.75
C GLU A 140 10.95 -88.33 -90.32
N LYS A 141 9.76 -88.81 -89.92
CA LYS A 141 9.16 -90.07 -90.40
C LYS A 141 8.49 -89.99 -91.77
N THR A 142 8.31 -88.80 -92.33
CA THR A 142 7.54 -88.58 -93.56
C THR A 142 8.41 -88.26 -94.79
N LYS A 143 9.72 -88.52 -94.74
CA LYS A 143 10.68 -88.31 -95.85
C LYS A 143 10.87 -89.51 -96.79
N GLY A 144 9.89 -90.40 -96.93
CA GLY A 144 9.98 -91.58 -97.81
C GLY A 144 8.70 -91.86 -98.58
N GLU A 145 8.83 -91.79 -99.90
CA GLU A 145 8.05 -92.49 -100.95
C GLU A 145 6.94 -91.74 -101.70
N HIS A 146 7.19 -91.74 -103.03
CA HIS A 146 6.38 -91.53 -104.23
C HIS A 146 4.94 -92.11 -104.18
N GLN A 147 3.97 -91.77 -105.05
CA GLN A 147 4.04 -91.60 -106.51
C GLN A 147 2.72 -90.98 -107.04
N ASP A 148 2.82 -90.27 -108.17
CA ASP A 148 1.73 -89.63 -108.90
C ASP A 148 0.92 -90.61 -109.76
N SER A 149 -0.39 -90.74 -109.48
CA SER A 149 -1.46 -90.95 -110.50
C SER A 149 -2.91 -90.92 -109.91
N THR A 150 -3.08 -90.74 -108.60
CA THR A 150 -4.35 -90.30 -107.95
C THR A 150 -4.38 -88.79 -107.67
N ARG A 151 -3.28 -88.10 -108.00
CA ARG A 151 -2.96 -86.71 -107.65
C ARG A 151 -4.03 -85.71 -108.11
N VAL A 152 -4.72 -85.93 -109.23
CA VAL A 152 -5.63 -84.91 -109.79
C VAL A 152 -7.00 -84.85 -109.07
N LYS A 153 -7.62 -86.00 -108.75
CA LYS A 153 -8.86 -86.03 -107.94
C LYS A 153 -8.59 -85.76 -106.46
N GLU A 154 -7.42 -86.17 -105.96
CA GLU A 154 -6.96 -85.79 -104.63
C GLU A 154 -6.60 -84.30 -104.55
N LEU A 155 -6.09 -83.69 -105.63
CA LEU A 155 -5.84 -82.24 -105.72
C LEU A 155 -7.14 -81.44 -105.80
N GLU A 156 -8.18 -81.91 -106.49
CA GLU A 156 -9.51 -81.27 -106.46
C GLU A 156 -10.14 -81.35 -105.07
N SER A 157 -10.09 -82.51 -104.41
CA SER A 157 -10.51 -82.65 -103.01
C SER A 157 -9.62 -81.86 -102.05
N LYS A 158 -8.31 -81.72 -102.33
CA LYS A 158 -7.40 -80.85 -101.57
C LYS A 158 -7.71 -79.39 -101.78
N VAL A 159 -8.06 -78.97 -102.99
CA VAL A 159 -8.42 -77.58 -103.31
C VAL A 159 -9.70 -77.23 -102.56
N GLN A 160 -10.71 -78.10 -102.57
CA GLN A 160 -11.91 -77.91 -101.77
C GLN A 160 -11.62 -77.90 -100.25
N GLU A 161 -10.77 -78.81 -99.75
CA GLU A 161 -10.33 -78.83 -98.35
C GLU A 161 -9.48 -77.60 -97.98
N LEU A 162 -8.69 -77.07 -98.92
CA LEU A 162 -7.88 -75.87 -98.77
C LEU A 162 -8.72 -74.60 -98.85
N GLU A 163 -9.78 -74.58 -99.65
CA GLU A 163 -10.78 -73.50 -99.69
C GLU A 163 -11.56 -73.46 -98.38
N GLU A 164 -12.02 -74.61 -97.87
CA GLU A 164 -12.66 -74.71 -96.56
C GLU A 164 -11.70 -74.33 -95.42
N LYS A 165 -10.42 -74.75 -95.50
CA LYS A 165 -9.38 -74.32 -94.56
C LYS A 165 -9.10 -72.82 -94.64
N CYS A 166 -9.02 -72.24 -95.83
CA CYS A 166 -8.84 -70.80 -96.01
C CYS A 166 -10.04 -70.01 -95.48
N ALA A 167 -11.26 -70.50 -95.71
CA ALA A 167 -12.48 -69.90 -95.16
C ALA A 167 -12.51 -69.98 -93.63
N ALA A 168 -12.17 -71.13 -93.06
CA ALA A 168 -12.06 -71.33 -91.61
C ALA A 168 -10.93 -70.48 -91.00
N GLU A 169 -9.82 -70.31 -91.70
CA GLU A 169 -8.68 -69.50 -91.26
C GLU A 169 -8.98 -68.00 -91.37
N CYS A 170 -9.76 -67.58 -92.38
CA CYS A 170 -10.33 -66.22 -92.47
C CYS A 170 -11.33 -65.96 -91.34
N ALA A 171 -12.20 -66.92 -91.03
CA ALA A 171 -13.14 -66.79 -89.90
C ALA A 171 -12.40 -66.66 -88.56
N LYS A 172 -11.37 -67.50 -88.31
CA LYS A 172 -10.51 -67.40 -87.12
C LYS A 172 -9.76 -66.06 -87.05
N LYS A 173 -9.23 -65.56 -88.17
CA LYS A 173 -8.60 -64.24 -88.21
C LYS A 173 -9.59 -63.12 -87.89
N SER A 174 -10.81 -63.20 -88.42
CA SER A 174 -11.87 -62.23 -88.13
C SER A 174 -12.27 -62.25 -86.65
N GLU A 175 -12.40 -63.44 -86.05
CA GLU A 175 -12.73 -63.58 -84.63
C GLU A 175 -11.59 -63.07 -83.75
N HIS A 176 -10.34 -63.36 -84.11
CA HIS A 176 -9.17 -62.86 -83.39
C HIS A 176 -9.05 -61.33 -83.50
N GLN A 177 -9.33 -60.76 -84.67
CA GLN A 177 -9.39 -59.31 -84.86
C GLN A 177 -10.45 -58.66 -83.97
N PHE A 178 -11.64 -59.26 -83.86
CA PHE A 178 -12.70 -58.75 -82.99
C PHE A 178 -12.31 -58.75 -81.51
N VAL A 179 -11.67 -59.82 -81.04
CA VAL A 179 -11.15 -59.90 -79.66
C VAL A 179 -10.08 -58.83 -79.43
N LEU A 180 -9.16 -58.64 -80.39
CA LEU A 180 -8.11 -57.63 -80.29
C LEU A 180 -8.70 -56.20 -80.26
N GLU A 181 -9.68 -55.89 -81.12
CA GLU A 181 -10.37 -54.59 -81.12
C GLU A 181 -11.10 -54.33 -79.80
N ARG A 182 -11.74 -55.35 -79.22
CA ARG A 182 -12.38 -55.24 -77.91
C ARG A 182 -11.36 -54.95 -76.80
N ASP A 183 -10.24 -55.66 -76.81
CA ASP A 183 -9.21 -55.52 -75.78
C ASP A 183 -8.46 -54.17 -75.92
N LEU A 184 -8.23 -53.70 -77.15
CA LEU A 184 -7.72 -52.35 -77.43
C LEU A 184 -8.67 -51.26 -76.93
N ARG A 185 -9.99 -51.42 -77.12
CA ARG A 185 -10.98 -50.47 -76.58
C ARG A 185 -10.94 -50.42 -75.06
N LYS A 186 -10.88 -51.56 -74.38
CA LYS A 186 -10.72 -51.61 -72.93
C LYS A 186 -9.43 -50.93 -72.45
N ALA A 187 -8.33 -51.12 -73.18
CA ALA A 187 -7.08 -50.46 -72.87
C ALA A 187 -7.17 -48.92 -73.02
N ILE A 188 -7.84 -48.45 -74.07
CA ILE A 188 -8.09 -47.01 -74.27
C ILE A 188 -8.96 -46.44 -73.15
N ASP A 189 -10.04 -47.12 -72.78
CA ASP A 189 -10.92 -46.69 -71.68
C ASP A 189 -10.14 -46.58 -70.36
N HIS A 190 -9.28 -47.57 -70.08
CA HIS A 190 -8.43 -47.55 -68.89
C HIS A 190 -7.39 -46.41 -68.92
N ILE A 191 -6.80 -46.11 -70.08
CA ILE A 191 -5.90 -44.96 -70.25
C ILE A 191 -6.65 -43.67 -69.95
N ASN A 192 -7.86 -43.49 -70.49
CA ASN A 192 -8.67 -42.29 -70.26
C ASN A 192 -9.04 -42.12 -68.77
N GLU A 193 -9.35 -43.21 -68.06
CA GLU A 193 -9.58 -43.19 -66.61
C GLU A 193 -8.32 -42.77 -65.83
N LEU A 194 -7.15 -43.30 -66.20
CA LEU A 194 -5.88 -42.92 -65.58
C LEU A 194 -5.54 -41.45 -65.82
N GLU A 195 -5.77 -40.94 -67.03
CA GLU A 195 -5.58 -39.52 -67.35
C GLU A 195 -6.52 -38.61 -66.55
N ALA A 196 -7.79 -39.01 -66.39
CA ALA A 196 -8.75 -38.27 -65.57
C ALA A 196 -8.34 -38.24 -64.09
N ASN A 197 -7.90 -39.39 -63.56
CA ASN A 197 -7.38 -39.49 -62.19
C ASN A 197 -6.13 -38.63 -61.99
N GLN A 198 -5.20 -38.64 -62.96
CA GLN A 198 -4.01 -37.81 -62.93
C GLN A 198 -4.36 -36.31 -62.93
N ALA A 199 -5.33 -35.89 -63.75
CA ALA A 199 -5.81 -34.51 -63.76
C ALA A 199 -6.45 -34.09 -62.42
N SER A 200 -7.20 -35.00 -61.77
CA SER A 200 -7.78 -34.77 -60.45
C SER A 200 -6.70 -34.59 -59.37
N LEU A 201 -5.71 -35.48 -59.34
CA LEU A 201 -4.57 -35.43 -58.43
C LEU A 201 -3.76 -34.13 -58.58
N ILE A 202 -3.55 -33.65 -59.81
CA ILE A 202 -2.86 -32.38 -60.06
C ILE A 202 -3.66 -31.20 -59.48
N LYS A 203 -4.99 -31.19 -59.65
CA LYS A 203 -5.85 -30.15 -59.07
C LYS A 203 -5.77 -30.17 -57.55
N GLU A 204 -5.88 -31.35 -56.95
CA GLU A 204 -5.80 -31.51 -55.49
C GLU A 204 -4.44 -31.05 -54.95
N LYS A 205 -3.35 -31.48 -55.57
CA LYS A 205 -1.98 -31.03 -55.25
C LYS A 205 -1.88 -29.51 -55.26
N ASN A 206 -2.34 -28.86 -56.32
CA ASN A 206 -2.30 -27.40 -56.45
C ASN A 206 -3.12 -26.71 -55.35
N THR A 207 -4.30 -27.25 -55.01
CA THR A 207 -5.12 -26.68 -53.93
C THR A 207 -4.45 -26.83 -52.56
N SER A 208 -3.83 -27.98 -52.29
CA SER A 208 -3.09 -28.24 -51.06
C SER A 208 -1.85 -27.35 -50.95
N GLU A 209 -1.13 -27.13 -52.05
CA GLU A 209 0.01 -26.23 -52.10
C GLU A 209 -0.39 -24.77 -51.84
N ILE A 210 -1.51 -24.31 -52.37
CA ILE A 210 -2.06 -22.98 -52.07
C ILE A 210 -2.44 -22.86 -50.59
N LYS A 211 -3.08 -23.89 -50.01
CA LYS A 211 -3.43 -23.91 -48.57
C LYS A 211 -2.18 -23.87 -47.70
N LEU A 212 -1.16 -24.65 -48.05
CA LEU A 212 0.11 -24.69 -47.34
C LEU A 212 0.82 -23.33 -47.38
N ASN A 213 0.88 -22.69 -48.54
CA ASN A 213 1.45 -21.36 -48.69
C ASN A 213 0.71 -20.29 -47.86
N LYS A 214 -0.63 -20.37 -47.78
CA LYS A 214 -1.43 -19.48 -46.91
C LYS A 214 -1.11 -19.69 -45.43
N LEU A 215 -0.99 -20.94 -44.98
CA LEU A 215 -0.63 -21.27 -43.61
C LEU A 215 0.78 -20.78 -43.27
N TYR A 216 1.73 -20.97 -44.20
CA TYR A 216 3.10 -20.49 -44.03
C TYR A 216 3.15 -18.95 -43.89
N GLN A 217 2.42 -18.23 -44.73
CA GLN A 217 2.30 -16.77 -44.64
C GLN A 217 1.63 -16.31 -43.35
N ALA A 218 0.58 -17.01 -42.88
CA ALA A 218 -0.06 -16.72 -41.60
C ALA A 218 0.91 -16.93 -40.42
N SER A 219 1.67 -18.02 -40.44
CA SER A 219 2.70 -18.31 -39.44
C SER A 219 3.79 -17.24 -39.39
N LEU A 220 4.27 -16.76 -40.56
CA LEU A 220 5.22 -15.66 -40.66
C LEU A 220 4.68 -14.36 -40.04
N ARG A 221 3.42 -14.00 -40.34
CA ARG A 221 2.79 -12.81 -39.75
C ARG A 221 2.67 -12.91 -38.24
N GLU A 222 2.27 -14.08 -37.73
CA GLU A 222 2.16 -14.30 -36.29
C GLU A 222 3.52 -14.25 -35.61
N LYS A 223 4.56 -14.82 -36.23
CA LYS A 223 5.94 -14.72 -35.75
C LYS A 223 6.38 -13.25 -35.62
N SER A 224 6.17 -12.43 -36.65
CA SER A 224 6.49 -11.00 -36.58
C SER A 224 5.68 -10.25 -35.52
N ARG A 225 4.40 -10.63 -35.31
CA ARG A 225 3.55 -10.07 -34.25
C ARG A 225 4.11 -10.39 -32.86
N LEU A 226 4.50 -11.64 -32.63
CA LEU A 226 5.10 -12.08 -31.37
C LEU A 226 6.44 -11.39 -31.11
N GLU A 227 7.30 -11.27 -32.10
CA GLU A 227 8.58 -10.55 -31.98
C GLU A 227 8.36 -9.06 -31.60
N SER A 228 7.34 -8.41 -32.18
CA SER A 228 7.00 -7.03 -31.81
C SER A 228 6.47 -6.92 -30.38
N LEU A 229 5.64 -7.89 -29.96
CA LEU A 229 5.07 -7.91 -28.62
C LEU A 229 6.17 -8.17 -27.56
N GLU A 230 7.09 -9.08 -27.85
CA GLU A 230 8.24 -9.37 -27.00
C GLU A 230 9.12 -8.14 -26.79
N ARG A 231 9.44 -7.40 -27.87
CA ARG A 231 10.19 -6.14 -27.77
C ARG A 231 9.44 -5.10 -26.93
N SER A 232 8.13 -5.00 -27.09
CA SER A 232 7.29 -4.09 -26.29
C SER A 232 7.34 -4.44 -24.81
N HIS A 233 7.20 -5.72 -24.46
CA HIS A 233 7.28 -6.18 -23.07
C HIS A 233 8.67 -5.97 -22.48
N GLN A 234 9.74 -6.28 -23.23
CA GLN A 234 11.11 -6.01 -22.80
C GLN A 234 11.33 -4.52 -22.51
N GLN A 235 10.83 -3.64 -23.39
CA GLN A 235 10.93 -2.20 -23.18
C GLN A 235 10.17 -1.73 -21.94
N GLN A 236 8.96 -2.26 -21.72
CA GLN A 236 8.19 -1.97 -20.51
C GLN A 236 8.93 -2.41 -19.25
N LEU A 237 9.54 -3.59 -19.27
CA LEU A 237 10.31 -4.12 -18.14
C LEU A 237 11.53 -3.24 -17.82
N ILE A 238 12.24 -2.78 -18.86
CA ILE A 238 13.34 -1.81 -18.73
C ILE A 238 12.84 -0.50 -18.11
N ASN A 239 11.71 0.03 -18.58
CA ASN A 239 11.15 1.28 -18.07
C ASN A 239 10.76 1.16 -16.59
N THR A 240 10.03 0.10 -16.22
CA THR A 240 9.65 -0.16 -14.82
C THR A 240 10.88 -0.34 -13.93
N THR A 241 11.91 -1.03 -14.42
CA THR A 241 13.16 -1.21 -13.66
C THR A 241 13.87 0.13 -13.43
N LYS A 242 13.94 0.98 -14.46
CA LYS A 242 14.51 2.34 -14.33
C LYS A 242 13.72 3.22 -13.37
N GLU A 243 12.39 3.16 -13.43
CA GLU A 243 11.52 3.93 -12.52
C GLU A 243 11.68 3.46 -11.07
N ASN A 244 11.70 2.14 -10.84
CA ASN A 244 11.94 1.57 -9.53
C ASN A 244 13.32 1.95 -8.98
N GLN A 245 14.36 1.94 -9.82
CA GLN A 245 15.69 2.38 -9.41
C GLN A 245 15.69 3.87 -9.03
N ALA A 246 15.08 4.73 -9.84
CA ALA A 246 14.99 6.17 -9.53
C ALA A 246 14.21 6.42 -8.22
N ASN A 247 13.16 5.64 -7.96
CA ASN A 247 12.42 5.72 -6.69
C ASN A 247 13.28 5.23 -5.51
N LEU A 248 14.03 4.15 -5.67
CA LEU A 248 14.96 3.66 -4.66
C LEU A 248 16.01 4.73 -4.30
N ASP A 249 16.60 5.37 -5.30
CA ASP A 249 17.59 6.43 -5.10
C ASP A 249 16.99 7.64 -4.36
N ARG A 250 15.73 8.00 -4.68
CA ARG A 250 14.98 9.05 -3.95
C ARG A 250 14.74 8.67 -2.49
N PHE A 251 14.34 7.43 -2.21
CA PHE A 251 14.12 6.96 -0.84
C PHE A 251 15.44 6.92 -0.06
N GLN A 252 16.52 6.44 -0.65
CA GLN A 252 17.85 6.45 -0.03
C GLN A 252 18.30 7.88 0.30
N THR A 253 18.09 8.83 -0.62
CA THR A 253 18.40 10.24 -0.39
C THR A 253 17.58 10.80 0.78
N ARG A 254 16.29 10.48 0.87
CA ARG A 254 15.44 10.94 1.98
C ARG A 254 15.82 10.31 3.32
N ILE A 255 16.18 9.02 3.33
CA ILE A 255 16.67 8.34 4.53
C ILE A 255 17.93 9.05 5.04
N LYS A 256 18.89 9.31 4.15
CA LYS A 256 20.11 10.04 4.52
C LYS A 256 19.83 11.44 5.10
N GLN A 257 18.91 12.19 4.48
CA GLN A 257 18.49 13.49 5.03
C GLN A 257 17.89 13.36 6.44
N LEU A 258 17.05 12.34 6.68
CA LEU A 258 16.46 12.12 8.00
C LEU A 258 17.51 11.65 9.02
N GLU A 259 18.53 10.92 8.60
CA GLU A 259 19.67 10.56 9.45
C GLU A 259 20.48 11.81 9.84
N ASP A 260 20.77 12.69 8.88
CA ASP A 260 21.46 13.96 9.12
C ASP A 260 20.63 14.87 10.05
N GLU A 261 19.31 15.01 9.80
CA GLU A 261 18.38 15.76 10.67
C GLU A 261 18.36 15.19 12.10
N ASN A 262 18.32 13.85 12.24
CA ASN A 262 18.38 13.20 13.55
C ASN A 262 19.72 13.42 14.26
N GLN A 263 20.83 13.41 13.54
CA GLN A 263 22.15 13.66 14.12
C GLN A 263 22.25 15.11 14.65
N ILE A 264 21.70 16.07 13.90
CA ILE A 264 21.62 17.47 14.33
C ILE A 264 20.77 17.57 15.61
N LEU A 265 19.61 16.93 15.66
CA LEU A 265 18.75 16.92 16.84
C LEU A 265 19.45 16.29 18.05
N GLN A 266 20.14 15.17 17.87
CA GLN A 266 20.92 14.53 18.94
C GLN A 266 22.02 15.44 19.47
N SER A 267 22.75 16.14 18.59
CA SER A 267 23.77 17.11 19.01
C SER A 267 23.16 18.28 19.80
N SER A 268 22.02 18.83 19.35
CA SER A 268 21.31 19.89 20.05
C SER A 268 20.79 19.44 21.43
N ILE A 269 20.26 18.22 21.53
CA ILE A 269 19.84 17.63 22.81
C ILE A 269 21.06 17.48 23.73
N HIS A 270 22.21 17.04 23.21
CA HIS A 270 23.43 16.91 23.99
C HIS A 270 23.91 18.27 24.52
N ASP A 271 23.93 19.31 23.69
CA ASP A 271 24.33 20.67 24.08
C ASP A 271 23.37 21.26 25.13
N LEU A 272 22.07 21.08 24.95
CA LEU A 272 21.07 21.49 25.95
C LEU A 272 21.26 20.75 27.27
N ASN A 273 21.50 19.44 27.24
CA ASN A 273 21.78 18.66 28.45
C ASN A 273 23.07 19.13 29.14
N GLN A 274 24.14 19.43 28.39
CA GLN A 274 25.35 20.01 28.97
C GLN A 274 25.06 21.39 29.60
N LYS A 275 24.22 22.21 28.97
CA LYS A 275 23.84 23.51 29.51
C LYS A 275 23.03 23.38 30.80
N ILE A 276 22.06 22.46 30.84
CA ILE A 276 21.29 22.13 32.05
C ILE A 276 22.23 21.63 33.15
N ILE A 277 23.18 20.74 32.83
CA ILE A 277 24.17 20.25 33.80
C ILE A 277 25.02 21.40 34.34
N LYS A 278 25.49 22.32 33.47
CA LYS A 278 26.22 23.52 33.87
C LYS A 278 25.39 24.46 34.75
N GLU A 279 24.14 24.73 34.39
CA GLU A 279 23.21 25.55 35.19
C GLU A 279 22.87 24.89 36.54
N SER A 280 22.85 23.56 36.60
CA SER A 280 22.68 22.81 37.85
C SER A 280 23.96 22.68 38.69
N SER A 281 25.14 22.97 38.11
CA SER A 281 26.44 22.96 38.79
C SER A 281 26.99 24.37 39.07
N THR A 282 26.39 25.43 38.53
CA THR A 282 26.46 26.78 39.09
C THR A 282 25.66 26.82 40.39
N SER A 283 26.34 26.36 41.44
CA SER A 283 26.06 26.48 42.87
C SER A 283 24.82 27.30 43.28
N PRO A 284 23.67 26.65 43.50
CA PRO A 284 22.63 27.17 44.40
C PRO A 284 23.19 27.38 45.82
N SER A 285 24.30 26.70 46.15
CA SER A 285 24.92 26.73 47.47
C SER A 285 25.53 28.09 47.82
N GLU A 286 26.12 28.84 46.88
CA GLU A 286 26.74 30.13 47.22
C GLU A 286 25.71 31.25 47.42
N GLU A 287 24.63 31.25 46.63
CA GLU A 287 23.52 32.18 46.84
C GLU A 287 22.66 31.77 48.05
N GLN A 288 22.40 30.47 48.27
CA GLN A 288 21.74 30.00 49.49
C GLN A 288 22.56 30.30 50.73
N GLU A 289 23.89 30.10 50.71
CA GLU A 289 24.73 30.38 51.87
C GLU A 289 24.85 31.89 52.15
N LYS A 290 24.84 32.74 51.11
CA LYS A 290 24.74 34.21 51.28
C LYS A 290 23.39 34.63 51.84
N LEU A 291 22.30 34.07 51.33
CA LEU A 291 20.95 34.34 51.82
C LEU A 291 20.75 33.84 53.26
N GLU A 292 21.30 32.68 53.62
CA GLU A 292 21.27 32.16 54.99
C GLU A 292 22.05 33.07 55.95
N LYS A 293 23.25 33.53 55.56
CA LYS A 293 24.02 34.51 56.35
C LYS A 293 23.24 35.82 56.55
N GLN A 294 22.59 36.34 55.51
CA GLN A 294 21.74 37.53 55.62
C GLN A 294 20.52 37.30 56.51
N ILE A 295 19.87 36.14 56.42
CA ILE A 295 18.74 35.79 57.29
C ILE A 295 19.19 35.72 58.75
N ASP A 296 20.35 35.15 59.04
CA ASP A 296 20.86 35.07 60.40
C ASP A 296 21.29 36.43 60.96
N GLU A 297 21.90 37.29 60.15
CA GLU A 297 22.16 38.69 60.53
C GLU A 297 20.87 39.45 60.87
N LEU A 298 19.84 39.32 60.01
CA LEU A 298 18.53 39.94 60.26
C LEU A 298 17.85 39.39 61.52
N ARG A 299 18.04 38.11 61.84
CA ARG A 299 17.52 37.52 63.09
C ARG A 299 18.22 38.07 64.33
N ILE A 300 19.52 38.33 64.26
CA ILE A 300 20.29 38.94 65.36
C ILE A 300 19.80 40.37 65.59
N LEU A 301 19.73 41.19 64.54
CA LEU A 301 19.22 42.56 64.59
C LEU A 301 17.79 42.63 65.12
N LEU A 302 16.92 41.70 64.70
CA LEU A 302 15.55 41.63 65.20
C LEU A 302 15.52 41.33 66.70
N ARG A 303 16.39 40.42 67.18
CA ARG A 303 16.49 40.06 68.60
C ARG A 303 16.98 41.25 69.43
N GLU A 304 17.96 42.00 68.93
CA GLU A 304 18.46 43.21 69.57
C GLU A 304 17.36 44.28 69.64
N CYS A 305 16.69 44.57 68.53
CA CYS A 305 15.57 45.52 68.48
C CYS A 305 14.43 45.12 69.44
N GLN A 306 14.13 43.82 69.56
CA GLN A 306 13.14 43.32 70.51
C GLN A 306 13.58 43.50 71.97
N GLY A 307 14.88 43.35 72.25
CA GLY A 307 15.47 43.63 73.56
C GLY A 307 15.34 45.10 73.93
N ASP A 308 15.73 45.99 73.02
CA ASP A 308 15.62 47.43 73.20
C ASP A 308 14.18 47.87 73.38
N ASN A 309 13.24 47.31 72.61
CA ASN A 309 11.81 47.62 72.77
C ASN A 309 11.30 47.22 74.17
N LYS A 310 11.74 46.08 74.71
CA LYS A 310 11.40 45.66 76.09
C LYS A 310 11.98 46.63 77.12
N LEU A 311 13.21 47.08 76.93
CA LEU A 311 13.86 48.04 77.82
C LEU A 311 13.14 49.40 77.79
N LEU A 312 12.84 49.92 76.60
CA LEU A 312 12.09 51.16 76.41
C LEU A 312 10.70 51.08 77.03
N ARG A 313 9.98 49.96 76.86
CA ARG A 313 8.68 49.74 77.55
C ARG A 313 8.82 49.66 79.07
N HIS A 314 9.97 49.21 79.59
CA HIS A 314 10.23 49.23 81.02
C HIS A 314 10.49 50.67 81.51
N GLN A 315 11.33 51.43 80.82
CA GLN A 315 11.58 52.84 81.09
C GLN A 315 10.29 53.67 81.01
N GLU A 316 9.45 53.45 79.99
CA GLU A 316 8.15 54.10 79.86
C GLU A 316 7.24 53.83 81.07
N ARG A 317 7.25 52.59 81.60
CA ARG A 317 6.49 52.25 82.82
C ARG A 317 7.02 53.00 84.05
N LEU A 318 8.34 53.07 84.20
CA LEU A 318 8.97 53.80 85.30
C LEU A 318 8.65 55.30 85.22
N LEU A 319 8.84 55.92 84.06
CA LEU A 319 8.52 57.33 83.81
C LEU A 319 7.03 57.63 84.04
N LYS A 320 6.12 56.76 83.59
CA LYS A 320 4.69 56.90 83.90
C LYS A 320 4.43 56.83 85.40
N SER A 321 5.14 55.99 86.15
CA SER A 321 5.01 55.90 87.60
C SER A 321 5.54 57.17 88.30
N GLU A 322 6.63 57.74 87.82
CA GLU A 322 7.18 59.00 88.32
C GLU A 322 6.28 60.19 88.00
N LEU A 323 5.75 60.27 86.78
CA LEU A 323 4.75 61.27 86.40
C LEU A 323 3.49 61.19 87.27
N ARG A 324 3.03 59.97 87.60
CA ARG A 324 1.91 59.80 88.54
C ARG A 324 2.27 60.32 89.93
N LYS A 325 3.46 60.01 90.44
CA LYS A 325 3.95 60.52 91.74
C LYS A 325 4.09 62.04 91.75
N LEU A 326 4.68 62.63 90.71
CA LEU A 326 4.81 64.08 90.55
C LEU A 326 3.44 64.75 90.50
N ASN A 327 2.50 64.20 89.73
CA ASN A 327 1.12 64.71 89.70
C ASN A 327 0.41 64.61 91.07
N GLU A 328 0.67 63.56 91.86
CA GLU A 328 0.14 63.46 93.22
C GLU A 328 0.77 64.49 94.17
N VAL A 329 2.07 64.74 94.04
CA VAL A 329 2.77 65.78 94.82
C VAL A 329 2.25 67.17 94.44
N ASP A 330 2.11 67.45 93.15
CA ASP A 330 1.62 68.73 92.64
C ASP A 330 0.16 68.99 93.06
N LYS A 331 -0.70 67.96 93.01
CA LYS A 331 -2.05 68.03 93.59
C LYS A 331 -2.04 68.33 95.09
N LYS A 332 -1.16 67.68 95.87
CA LYS A 332 -1.05 67.94 97.32
C LYS A 332 -0.53 69.35 97.61
N GLN A 333 0.45 69.84 96.85
CA GLN A 333 0.95 71.21 96.98
C GLN A 333 -0.14 72.24 96.61
N ASN A 334 -0.86 72.04 95.50
CA ASN A 334 -1.94 72.95 95.12
C ASN A 334 -3.08 72.99 96.16
N MET A 335 -3.50 71.84 96.71
CA MET A 335 -4.50 71.80 97.79
C MET A 335 -4.01 72.50 99.07
N ASN A 336 -2.72 72.36 99.41
CA ASN A 336 -2.12 73.07 100.54
C ASN A 336 -2.09 74.58 100.31
N THR A 337 -1.81 75.00 99.07
CA THR A 337 -1.78 76.42 98.67
C THR A 337 -3.18 77.04 98.69
N GLU A 338 -4.20 76.30 98.25
CA GLU A 338 -5.59 76.73 98.26
C GLU A 338 -6.16 76.78 99.69
N TYR A 339 -5.83 75.78 100.53
CA TYR A 339 -6.14 75.81 101.95
C TYR A 339 -5.50 77.03 102.64
N LEU A 340 -4.22 77.30 102.36
CA LEU A 340 -3.53 78.49 102.87
C LEU A 340 -4.22 79.79 102.42
N LYS A 341 -4.58 79.92 101.14
CA LYS A 341 -5.34 81.08 100.63
C LYS A 341 -6.64 81.28 101.38
N ASN A 342 -7.41 80.21 101.59
CA ASN A 342 -8.70 80.27 102.28
C ASN A 342 -8.55 80.65 103.76
N VAL A 343 -7.53 80.11 104.44
CA VAL A 343 -7.22 80.47 105.84
C VAL A 343 -6.78 81.93 105.95
N LEU A 344 -5.94 82.42 105.04
CA LEU A 344 -5.52 83.83 104.99
C LEU A 344 -6.69 84.77 104.65
N LEU A 345 -7.52 84.41 103.67
CA LEU A 345 -8.75 85.16 103.35
C LEU A 345 -9.68 85.26 104.56
N LYS A 346 -9.90 84.13 105.26
CA LYS A 346 -10.75 84.10 106.46
C LYS A 346 -10.17 84.94 107.59
N PHE A 347 -8.85 84.99 107.74
CA PHE A 347 -8.20 85.88 108.70
C PHE A 347 -8.31 87.36 108.34
N LEU A 348 -8.19 87.71 107.06
CA LEU A 348 -8.32 89.10 106.61
C LEU A 348 -9.76 89.63 106.78
N ILE A 349 -10.76 88.79 106.56
CA ILE A 349 -12.19 89.16 106.62
C ILE A 349 -12.75 89.07 108.04
N SER A 350 -12.25 88.17 108.89
CA SER A 350 -12.79 87.96 110.24
C SER A 350 -12.63 89.19 111.11
N GLU A 351 -13.73 89.62 111.74
CA GLU A 351 -13.75 90.68 112.76
C GLU A 351 -13.01 90.27 114.03
N ASN A 352 -12.81 88.96 114.26
CA ASN A 352 -12.08 88.42 115.40
C ASN A 352 -10.81 87.70 114.94
N LYS A 353 -9.79 88.50 114.58
CA LYS A 353 -8.52 88.02 114.03
C LYS A 353 -7.69 87.21 115.04
N GLN A 354 -7.81 87.51 116.34
CA GLN A 354 -7.07 86.81 117.42
C GLN A 354 -7.27 85.29 117.41
N THR A 355 -8.49 84.82 117.15
CA THR A 355 -8.81 83.37 117.16
C THR A 355 -8.09 82.59 116.05
N MET A 356 -7.68 83.27 114.98
CA MET A 356 -7.06 82.67 113.80
C MET A 356 -5.52 82.76 113.84
N VAL A 357 -4.94 83.56 114.75
CA VAL A 357 -3.47 83.70 114.92
C VAL A 357 -2.78 82.36 115.19
N PRO A 358 -3.29 81.45 116.07
CA PRO A 358 -2.65 80.15 116.29
C PRO A 358 -2.66 79.26 115.04
N ILE A 359 -3.72 79.37 114.22
CA ILE A 359 -3.87 78.59 112.99
C ILE A 359 -2.89 79.10 111.94
N ILE A 360 -2.76 80.41 111.76
CA ILE A 360 -1.82 81.02 110.80
C ILE A 360 -0.37 80.80 111.21
N SER A 361 -0.06 80.99 112.49
CA SER A 361 1.28 80.72 113.03
C SER A 361 1.71 79.29 112.73
N LYS A 362 0.81 78.31 112.95
CA LYS A 362 1.08 76.91 112.65
C LYS A 362 1.10 76.59 111.16
N LEU A 363 0.31 77.29 110.34
CA LEU A 363 0.21 77.02 108.90
C LEU A 363 1.36 77.63 108.09
N LEU A 364 1.84 78.81 108.48
CA LEU A 364 2.98 79.50 107.88
C LEU A 364 4.31 79.15 108.56
N SER A 365 4.28 78.34 109.62
CA SER A 365 5.45 78.03 110.44
C SER A 365 6.18 79.28 110.92
N LEU A 366 5.40 80.29 111.37
CA LEU A 366 5.94 81.54 111.88
C LEU A 366 6.73 81.29 113.16
N ASP A 367 7.83 82.01 113.33
CA ASP A 367 8.59 81.94 114.57
C ASP A 367 7.85 82.65 115.72
N GLU A 368 8.39 82.51 116.94
CA GLU A 368 7.73 83.02 118.15
C GLU A 368 7.67 84.56 118.17
N ALA A 369 8.64 85.23 117.55
CA ALA A 369 8.68 86.69 117.42
C ALA A 369 7.65 87.20 116.41
N GLU A 370 7.57 86.57 115.25
CA GLU A 370 6.59 86.85 114.19
C GLU A 370 5.16 86.57 114.66
N THR A 371 4.95 85.49 115.41
CA THR A 371 3.65 85.13 115.98
C THR A 371 3.18 86.18 117.00
N THR A 372 4.11 86.72 117.78
CA THR A 372 3.82 87.79 118.76
C THR A 372 3.47 89.09 118.03
N SER A 373 4.24 89.47 117.00
CA SER A 373 3.98 90.66 116.19
C SER A 373 2.63 90.57 115.42
N LEU A 374 2.27 89.39 114.91
CA LEU A 374 0.98 89.14 114.28
C LEU A 374 -0.18 89.24 115.29
N ARG A 375 0.04 88.77 116.52
CA ARG A 375 -0.96 88.87 117.61
C ARG A 375 -1.18 90.33 118.01
N ASP A 376 -0.10 91.10 118.14
CA ASP A 376 -0.14 92.50 118.57
C ASP A 376 -0.80 93.40 117.51
N SER A 377 -0.53 93.14 116.22
CA SER A 377 -1.19 93.85 115.11
C SER A 377 -2.68 93.55 114.95
N CYS A 378 -3.19 92.49 115.60
CA CYS A 378 -4.63 92.19 115.65
C CYS A 378 -5.36 92.83 116.85
N ASN A 379 -4.63 93.50 117.75
CA ASN A 379 -5.17 94.17 118.94
C ASN A 379 -5.39 95.68 118.76
N LEU A 380 -5.26 96.16 117.52
CA LEU A 380 -5.68 97.48 117.02
C LEU A 380 -6.94 97.30 116.18
#